data_AF-A0A139RAF9-F1
#
_entry.id   AF-A0A139RAF9-F1
#
_cell.length_a   1.000
_cell.length_b   1.000
_cell.length_c   1.000
_cell.angle_alpha   90.00
_cell.angle_beta   90.00
_cell.angle_gamma   90.00
#
_symmetry.space_group_name_H-M   'P 1'
#
loop_
_entity.id
_entity.type
_entity.pdbx_description
1 polymer ?
#
loop_
_entity_poly.entity_id
_entity_poly.type
_entity_poly.pdbx_seq_one_letter_code
_entity_poly.pdbx_strand_id
1 'polypeptide(L)'
;MDAAVEDIESWYLDRFLKLLSFAQNDPNSYYHRFTQMPIGEVEAFAHQVWTSINLTNLQNYIEPTRNRAEVILHKTKNHEIDEIYLKK
;
A
#
# COMPACT_ATOMS: atom_id res chain seq x y z
N MET A 1 -7.40 -1.29 11.15
CA MET A 1 -5.97 -0.95 11.06
C MET A 1 -5.86 0.49 10.63
N ASP A 2 -4.93 1.22 11.21
CA ASP A 2 -4.62 2.60 10.88
C ASP A 2 -3.10 2.79 10.80
N ALA A 3 -2.64 3.81 10.09
CA ALA A 3 -1.23 4.21 10.00
C ALA A 3 -1.13 5.58 9.33
N ALA A 4 0.03 6.22 9.47
CA ALA A 4 0.37 7.40 8.69
C ALA A 4 0.35 7.08 7.17
N VAL A 5 -0.12 8.03 6.36
CA VAL A 5 -0.28 7.84 4.90
C VAL A 5 1.06 7.52 4.25
N GLU A 6 2.12 8.17 4.70
CA GLU A 6 3.49 8.02 4.18
C GLU A 6 4.04 6.61 4.45
N ASP A 7 3.68 6.02 5.59
CA ASP A 7 4.06 4.64 5.93
C ASP A 7 3.29 3.66 5.03
N ILE A 8 1.99 3.85 4.81
CA ILE A 8 1.18 2.99 3.92
C ILE A 8 1.69 3.07 2.48
N GLU A 9 2.09 4.26 2.03
CA GLU A 9 2.70 4.47 0.72
C GLU A 9 4.00 3.68 0.58
N SER A 10 4.92 3.81 1.53
CA SER A 10 6.18 3.06 1.53
C SER A 10 5.90 1.56 1.44
N TRP A 11 4.99 1.05 2.27
CA TRP A 11 4.63 -0.37 2.26
C TRP A 11 4.02 -0.83 0.95
N TYR A 12 3.21 0.02 0.31
CA TYR A 12 2.62 -0.27 -0.99
C TYR A 12 3.71 -0.40 -2.06
N LEU A 13 4.65 0.55 -2.11
CA LEU A 13 5.74 0.58 -3.09
C LEU A 13 6.69 -0.60 -2.89
N ASP A 14 7.10 -0.86 -1.64
CA ASP A 14 7.96 -2.00 -1.29
C ASP A 14 7.31 -3.32 -1.69
N ARG A 15 6.02 -3.48 -1.40
CA ARG A 15 5.26 -4.68 -1.80
C ARG A 15 5.18 -4.80 -3.32
N PHE A 16 4.94 -3.69 -4.03
CA PHE A 16 4.87 -3.70 -5.49
C PHE A 16 6.19 -4.20 -6.10
N LEU A 17 7.32 -3.63 -5.67
CA LEU A 17 8.65 -4.03 -6.16
C LEU A 17 8.99 -5.47 -5.77
N LYS A 18 8.56 -5.91 -4.58
CA LYS A 18 8.74 -7.29 -4.16
C LYS A 18 7.98 -8.27 -5.06
N LEU A 19 6.72 -7.98 -5.37
CA LEU A 19 5.90 -8.79 -6.28
C LEU A 19 6.47 -8.79 -7.70
N LEU A 20 6.98 -7.65 -8.16
CA LEU A 20 7.67 -7.53 -9.43
C LEU A 20 8.92 -8.44 -9.50
N SER A 21 9.73 -8.45 -8.43
CA SER A 21 10.93 -9.29 -8.37
C SER A 21 10.62 -10.78 -8.50
N PHE A 22 9.46 -11.22 -8.01
CA PHE A 22 9.02 -12.61 -8.11
C PHE A 22 8.46 -12.98 -9.49
N ALA A 23 8.02 -12.00 -10.28
CA ALA A 23 7.40 -12.22 -11.57
C ALA A 23 8.38 -12.38 -12.74
N GLN A 24 9.70 -12.21 -12.50
CA GLN A 24 10.71 -12.21 -13.57
C GLN A 24 10.66 -13.47 -14.44
N ASN A 25 10.47 -14.64 -13.82
CA ASN A 25 10.48 -15.94 -14.51
C ASN A 25 9.08 -16.55 -14.68
N ASP A 26 8.02 -15.81 -14.34
CA ASP A 26 6.64 -16.29 -14.46
C ASP A 26 5.86 -15.45 -15.48
N PRO A 27 5.80 -15.87 -16.76
CA PRO A 27 5.07 -15.14 -17.79
C PRO A 27 3.55 -15.08 -17.58
N ASN A 28 2.99 -15.93 -16.71
CA ASN A 28 1.57 -15.88 -16.36
C ASN A 28 1.26 -14.89 -15.24
N SER A 29 2.29 -14.37 -14.56
CA SER A 29 2.11 -13.36 -13.52
C SER A 29 1.58 -12.06 -14.11
N TYR A 30 0.57 -11.47 -13.47
CA TYR A 30 0.10 -10.12 -13.78
C TYR A 30 1.24 -9.09 -13.80
N TYR A 31 2.26 -9.29 -12.95
CA TYR A 31 3.40 -8.39 -12.82
C TYR A 31 4.46 -8.59 -13.90
N HIS A 32 4.44 -9.70 -14.65
CA HIS A 32 5.48 -10.02 -15.65
C HIS A 32 5.63 -8.92 -16.70
N ARG A 33 4.52 -8.31 -17.14
CA ARG A 33 4.56 -7.21 -18.12
C ARG A 33 5.40 -6.01 -17.65
N PHE A 34 5.47 -5.78 -16.34
CA PHE A 34 6.23 -4.68 -15.76
C PHE A 34 7.71 -5.02 -15.58
N THR A 35 8.10 -6.30 -15.62
CA THR A 35 9.53 -6.69 -15.48
C THR A 35 10.34 -6.31 -16.71
N GLN A 36 9.67 -6.00 -17.82
CA GLN A 36 10.27 -5.58 -19.09
C GLN A 36 10.49 -4.06 -19.17
N MET A 37 9.99 -3.30 -18.19
CA MET A 37 10.14 -1.85 -18.14
C MET A 37 11.39 -1.45 -17.33
N PRO A 38 12.03 -0.31 -17.64
CA PRO A 38 13.10 0.23 -16.81
C PRO A 38 12.63 0.47 -15.37
N ILE A 39 13.48 0.16 -14.38
CA ILE A 39 13.10 0.22 -12.96
C ILE A 39 12.52 1.59 -12.55
N GLY A 40 13.11 2.69 -13.01
CA GLY A 40 12.62 4.04 -12.69
C GLY A 40 11.24 4.35 -13.28
N GLU A 41 10.90 3.79 -14.44
CA GLU A 41 9.56 3.92 -15.02
C GLU A 41 8.54 3.09 -14.24
N VAL A 42 8.93 1.92 -13.77
CA VAL A 42 8.06 1.04 -12.96
C VAL A 42 7.79 1.64 -11.59
N GLU A 43 8.80 2.22 -10.95
CA GLU A 43 8.65 2.93 -9.68
C GLU A 43 7.72 4.15 -9.84
N ALA A 44 7.92 4.96 -10.90
CA ALA A 44 7.05 6.08 -11.21
C ALA A 44 5.61 5.63 -11.46
N PHE A 45 5.42 4.52 -12.18
CA PHE A 45 4.10 3.93 -12.40
C PHE A 45 3.46 3.46 -11.09
N ALA A 46 4.18 2.76 -10.22
CA ALA A 46 3.67 2.31 -8.92
C ALA A 46 3.24 3.50 -8.06
N HIS A 47 4.06 4.56 -8.01
CA HIS A 47 3.73 5.80 -7.30
C HIS A 47 2.50 6.50 -7.91
N GLN A 48 2.37 6.53 -9.23
CA GLN A 48 1.17 7.06 -9.89
C GLN A 48 -0.08 6.27 -9.51
N VAL A 49 -0.01 4.93 -9.50
CA VAL A 49 -1.15 4.08 -9.09
C VAL A 49 -1.50 4.31 -7.62
N TRP A 50 -0.51 4.45 -6.73
CA TRP A 50 -0.74 4.81 -5.35
C TRP A 50 -1.50 6.13 -5.23
N THR A 51 -0.94 7.21 -5.76
CA THR A 51 -1.49 8.57 -5.61
C THR A 51 -2.86 8.74 -6.27
N SER A 52 -3.03 8.23 -7.50
CA SER A 52 -4.27 8.45 -8.28
C SER A 52 -5.41 7.49 -7.93
N ILE A 53 -5.11 6.30 -7.41
CA ILE A 53 -6.12 5.26 -7.15
C ILE A 53 -6.22 4.99 -5.65
N ASN A 54 -5.13 4.51 -5.04
CA ASN A 54 -5.20 3.96 -3.68
C ASN A 54 -5.33 5.05 -2.62
N LEU A 55 -4.57 6.14 -2.73
CA LEU A 55 -4.63 7.28 -1.82
C LEU A 55 -5.99 7.98 -1.93
N THR A 56 -6.45 8.22 -3.16
CA THR A 56 -7.79 8.79 -3.41
C THR A 56 -8.88 7.91 -2.78
N ASN A 57 -8.76 6.59 -2.91
CA ASN A 57 -9.70 5.66 -2.30
C ASN A 57 -9.60 5.65 -0.76
N LEU A 58 -8.38 5.72 -0.23
CA LEU A 58 -8.11 5.78 1.21
C LEU A 58 -8.81 7.01 1.82
N GLN A 59 -8.55 8.19 1.28
CA GLN A 59 -9.06 9.45 1.82
C GLN A 59 -10.57 9.61 1.66
N ASN A 60 -11.13 9.21 0.51
CA ASN A 60 -12.54 9.50 0.21
C ASN A 60 -13.50 8.42 0.72
N TYR A 61 -13.04 7.17 0.85
CA TYR A 61 -13.95 6.05 1.08
C TYR A 61 -13.56 5.15 2.26
N ILE A 62 -12.27 4.98 2.55
CA ILE A 62 -11.82 4.08 3.64
C ILE A 62 -11.71 4.85 4.96
N GLU A 63 -10.88 5.89 5.02
CA GLU A 63 -10.61 6.68 6.23
C GLU A 63 -11.90 7.25 6.86
N PRO A 64 -12.90 7.76 6.11
CA PRO A 64 -14.15 8.24 6.70
C PRO A 64 -14.95 7.17 7.47
N THR A 65 -14.65 5.88 7.23
CA THR A 65 -15.28 4.77 7.95
C THR A 65 -14.55 4.37 9.23
N ARG A 66 -13.35 4.92 9.51
CA ARG A 66 -12.49 4.57 10.67
C ARG A 66 -13.28 4.62 11.99
N ASN A 67 -14.06 5.67 12.21
CA ASN A 67 -14.83 5.89 13.45
C ASN A 67 -16.00 4.91 13.66
N ARG A 68 -16.33 4.09 12.65
CA ARG A 68 -17.36 3.04 12.77
C ARG A 68 -16.79 1.74 13.34
N ALA A 69 -15.47 1.57 13.36
CA ALA A 69 -14.83 0.35 13.85
C ALA A 69 -14.98 0.21 15.37
N GLU A 70 -15.14 -1.04 15.84
CA GLU A 70 -15.16 -1.37 17.28
C GLU A 70 -13.75 -1.36 17.89
N VAL A 71 -12.75 -1.69 17.08
CA VAL A 71 -11.33 -1.67 17.45
C VAL A 71 -10.52 -1.02 16.33
N ILE A 72 -9.65 -0.08 16.68
CA ILE A 72 -8.66 0.51 15.77
C ILE A 72 -7.28 0.18 16.31
N LEU A 73 -6.45 -0.44 15.48
CA LEU A 73 -5.04 -0.72 15.76
C LEU A 73 -4.20 0.21 14.89
N HIS A 74 -3.46 1.12 15.51
CA HIS A 74 -2.55 2.03 14.81
C HIS A 74 -1.20 1.35 14.62
N LYS A 75 -0.64 1.46 13.41
CA LYS A 75 0.67 0.93 13.03
C LYS A 75 1.64 2.06 12.78
N THR A 76 2.88 1.86 13.19
CA THR A 76 4.02 2.71 12.83
C THR A 76 4.79 2.13 11.64
N LYS A 77 5.72 2.91 11.08
CA LYS A 77 6.63 2.59 9.96
C LYS A 77 7.10 1.13 9.86
N ASN A 78 7.48 0.51 10.97
CA ASN A 78 8.00 -0.87 10.99
C ASN A 78 6.90 -1.94 11.13
N HIS A 79 5.65 -1.56 10.89
CA HIS A 79 4.45 -2.37 11.10
C HIS A 79 4.14 -2.75 12.55
N GLU A 80 4.81 -2.13 13.52
CA GLU A 80 4.54 -2.33 14.94
C GLU A 80 3.25 -1.62 15.35
N ILE A 81 2.53 -2.18 16.31
CA ILE A 81 1.35 -1.55 16.92
C ILE A 81 1.80 -0.75 18.13
N ASP A 82 1.54 0.55 18.13
CA ASP A 82 1.83 1.46 19.24
C ASP A 82 0.55 1.89 19.99
N GLU A 83 -0.59 1.98 19.29
CA GLU A 83 -1.86 2.38 19.87
C GLU A 83 -3.01 1.41 19.55
N ILE A 84 -3.89 1.23 20.53
CA ILE A 84 -5.12 0.45 20.42
C ILE A 84 -6.28 1.29 20.94
N TYR A 85 -7.23 1.60 20.08
CA TYR A 85 -8.49 2.25 20.45
C TYR A 85 -9.60 1.22 20.49
N LEU A 86 -10.31 1.18 21.61
CA LEU A 86 -11.51 0.36 21.80
C LEU A 86 -12.71 1.30 21.97
N LYS A 87 -13.76 1.04 21.20
CA LYS A 87 -15.03 1.72 21.36
C LYS A 87 -15.70 1.26 22.66
N LYS A 88 -16.27 2.21 23.40
CA LYS A 88 -16.97 1.96 24.67
C LYS A 88 -18.38 1.45 24.45
#